data_AF-A0A969JM20-F1
#
_entry.id   AF-A0A969JM20-F1
#
_cell.length_a   1.000
_cell.length_b   1.000
_cell.length_c   1.000
_cell.angle_alpha   90.00
_cell.angle_beta   90.00
_cell.angle_gamma   90.00
#
_symmetry.space_group_name_H-M   'P 1'
#
loop_
_entity.id
_entity.type
_entity.pdbx_description
1 polymer ?
#
loop_
_entity_poly.entity_id
_entity_poly.type
_entity_poly.pdbx_seq_one_letter_code
_entity_poly.pdbx_strand_id
1 'polypeptide(L)'
;MLYEAKKEKKPVQKTLLTEVAQPVGTTINEKLATQTKSSLAEDLERIEKIREKLTINQKFMFTKILFDGDFDVFSRTIDFIDECSTYDQAVGYLSKSFPGWNREGEEYEEFIHLVEKRFG
;
A
#
# COMPACT_ATOMS: atom_id res chain seq x y z
N MET A 1 -21.52 -46.37 28.84
CA MET A 1 -20.87 -45.30 29.62
C MET A 1 -21.53 -43.97 29.24
N LEU A 2 -22.11 -43.28 30.25
CA LEU A 2 -22.11 -41.83 30.52
C LEU A 2 -22.59 -40.81 29.44
N TYR A 3 -23.72 -40.14 29.75
CA TYR A 3 -24.19 -38.73 29.53
C TYR A 3 -23.95 -38.00 28.18
N GLU A 4 -24.99 -37.58 27.42
CA GLU A 4 -25.89 -36.39 27.51
C GLU A 4 -25.24 -34.99 27.30
N ALA A 5 -25.68 -34.24 26.27
CA ALA A 5 -26.21 -32.86 26.37
C ALA A 5 -26.65 -32.27 25.01
N LYS A 6 -27.93 -31.91 24.92
CA LYS A 6 -28.58 -31.12 23.87
C LYS A 6 -28.30 -29.61 24.02
N LYS A 7 -28.50 -28.82 22.95
CA LYS A 7 -29.05 -27.44 22.92
C LYS A 7 -29.04 -26.93 21.46
N GLU A 8 -30.11 -27.10 20.69
CA GLU A 8 -31.32 -26.27 20.55
C GLU A 8 -31.14 -24.88 19.91
N LYS A 9 -31.89 -24.72 18.80
CA LYS A 9 -32.07 -23.57 17.90
C LYS A 9 -32.78 -22.42 18.60
N LYS A 10 -32.53 -21.15 18.19
CA LYS A 10 -33.60 -20.13 18.11
C LYS A 10 -33.39 -19.14 16.95
N PRO A 11 -34.47 -18.76 16.24
CA PRO A 11 -34.48 -17.78 15.15
C PRO A 11 -34.52 -16.35 15.71
N VAL A 12 -33.84 -15.42 15.06
CA VAL A 12 -33.92 -13.99 15.39
C VAL A 12 -35.16 -13.39 14.74
N GLN A 13 -36.04 -12.87 15.59
CA GLN A 13 -37.34 -12.29 15.27
C GLN A 13 -37.20 -10.83 14.83
N LYS A 14 -38.11 -10.43 13.93
CA LYS A 14 -38.38 -9.07 13.47
C LYS A 14 -39.24 -8.34 14.50
N THR A 15 -38.91 -7.09 14.85
CA THR A 15 -39.84 -6.15 15.51
C THR A 15 -39.51 -4.72 15.10
N LEU A 16 -40.54 -4.00 14.63
CA LEU A 16 -40.58 -2.58 14.30
C LEU A 16 -41.18 -1.79 15.49
N LEU A 17 -41.15 -0.45 15.39
CA LEU A 17 -41.83 0.62 16.16
C LEU A 17 -40.86 1.45 17.03
N THR A 18 -40.93 2.79 17.22
CA THR A 18 -41.44 4.00 16.53
C THR A 18 -41.24 5.16 17.55
N GLU A 19 -40.70 6.33 17.11
CA GLU A 19 -40.75 7.71 17.69
C GLU A 19 -40.43 7.97 19.20
N VAL A 20 -39.95 9.14 19.68
CA VAL A 20 -40.25 10.56 19.39
C VAL A 20 -39.18 11.51 20.01
N ALA A 21 -39.01 12.70 19.39
CA ALA A 21 -38.75 14.05 19.98
C ALA A 21 -37.43 14.33 20.76
N GLN A 22 -36.74 15.49 20.75
CA GLN A 22 -36.78 16.79 20.05
C GLN A 22 -35.46 17.57 20.44
N PRO A 23 -35.20 18.81 19.97
CA PRO A 23 -33.86 19.32 19.61
C PRO A 23 -33.17 20.19 20.69
N VAL A 24 -31.85 20.38 20.57
CA VAL A 24 -30.96 21.47 21.09
C VAL A 24 -29.51 20.92 20.98
N GLY A 25 -28.48 21.60 20.48
CA GLY A 25 -28.32 22.93 19.92
C GLY A 25 -26.85 23.08 19.50
N THR A 26 -26.62 24.01 18.56
CA THR A 26 -25.37 24.77 18.35
C THR A 26 -24.06 24.05 18.03
N THR A 27 -23.71 24.14 16.73
CA THR A 27 -22.45 24.70 16.19
C THR A 27 -21.14 24.29 16.86
N ILE A 28 -20.28 23.61 16.08
CA ILE A 28 -18.92 24.04 15.68
C ILE A 28 -18.35 22.88 14.86
N ASN A 29 -18.32 23.03 13.54
CA ASN A 29 -17.19 22.58 12.72
C ASN A 29 -17.38 23.10 11.30
N GLU A 30 -17.15 24.40 11.15
CA GLU A 30 -16.45 24.93 9.97
C GLU A 30 -15.10 24.20 9.84
N LYS A 31 -15.10 22.97 9.35
CA LYS A 31 -13.86 22.29 8.95
C LYS A 31 -14.06 21.27 7.83
N LEU A 32 -15.12 21.44 7.05
CA LEU A 32 -15.32 20.69 5.80
C LEU A 32 -14.88 21.48 4.55
N ALA A 33 -14.50 22.75 4.69
CA ALA A 33 -13.99 23.59 3.61
C ALA A 33 -12.45 23.57 3.45
N THR A 34 -11.75 22.63 4.09
CA THR A 34 -10.32 22.36 3.82
C THR A 34 -10.08 21.05 3.09
N GLN A 35 -11.13 20.39 2.61
CA GLN A 35 -11.04 19.16 1.80
C GLN A 35 -10.98 19.46 0.28
N THR A 36 -10.44 20.61 -0.10
CA THR A 36 -10.39 21.04 -1.51
C THR A 36 -9.05 21.69 -1.87
N LYS A 37 -7.95 21.17 -1.32
CA LYS A 37 -6.57 21.57 -1.70
C LYS A 37 -5.56 20.40 -1.71
N SER A 38 -5.99 19.16 -1.95
CA SER A 38 -5.06 18.07 -2.32
C SER A 38 -4.87 18.02 -3.84
N SER A 39 -4.62 19.18 -4.43
CA SER A 39 -4.31 19.34 -5.84
C SER A 39 -2.85 19.75 -5.90
N LEU A 40 -2.00 18.88 -6.46
CA LEU A 40 -0.57 19.09 -6.79
C LEU A 40 0.47 18.82 -5.69
N ALA A 41 0.12 18.74 -4.41
CA ALA A 41 1.11 18.48 -3.35
C ALA A 41 1.45 16.99 -3.15
N GLU A 42 0.51 16.09 -3.41
CA GLU A 42 0.72 14.63 -3.25
C GLU A 42 1.55 14.04 -4.40
N ASP A 43 1.59 14.68 -5.57
CA ASP A 43 2.44 14.27 -6.71
C ASP A 43 3.91 14.71 -6.56
N LEU A 44 4.22 15.55 -5.55
CA LEU A 44 5.56 16.07 -5.27
C LEU A 44 6.11 15.55 -3.93
N GLU A 45 5.56 14.47 -3.38
CA GLU A 45 6.22 13.78 -2.28
C GLU A 45 7.38 12.94 -2.82
N ARG A 46 8.58 13.53 -2.82
CA ARG A 46 9.82 12.76 -2.94
C ARG A 46 9.75 11.60 -1.95
N ILE A 47 9.87 10.38 -2.47
CA ILE A 47 9.90 9.20 -1.63
C ILE A 47 11.29 9.13 -0.99
N GLU A 48 11.39 9.32 0.32
CA GLU A 48 12.69 9.16 1.01
C GLU A 48 13.17 7.70 0.95
N LYS A 49 12.24 6.76 1.10
CA LYS A 49 12.50 5.32 1.09
C LYS A 49 11.44 4.53 0.33
N ILE A 50 11.87 3.83 -0.71
CA ILE A 50 11.03 2.95 -1.52
C ILE A 50 10.41 1.87 -0.64
N ARG A 51 11.15 1.34 0.34
CA ARG A 51 10.66 0.31 1.27
C ARG A 51 9.33 0.67 1.96
N GLU A 52 9.17 1.96 2.30
CA GLU A 52 8.04 2.46 3.08
C GLU A 52 6.80 2.73 2.23
N LYS A 53 6.98 3.08 0.94
CA LYS A 53 5.87 3.36 0.01
C LYS A 53 5.36 2.13 -0.73
N LEU A 54 6.14 1.05 -0.79
CA LEU A 54 5.76 -0.20 -1.42
C LEU A 54 4.54 -0.86 -0.76
N THR A 55 3.47 -1.06 -1.54
CA THR A 55 2.31 -1.84 -1.12
C THR A 55 2.64 -3.33 -1.00
N ILE A 56 1.83 -4.08 -0.24
CA ILE A 56 1.97 -5.53 -0.11
C ILE A 56 1.92 -6.21 -1.48
N ASN A 57 0.99 -5.80 -2.35
CA ASN A 57 0.84 -6.37 -3.68
C ASN A 57 2.10 -6.16 -4.54
N GLN A 58 2.65 -4.95 -4.53
CA GLN A 58 3.88 -4.63 -5.25
C GLN A 58 5.06 -5.44 -4.73
N LYS A 59 5.21 -5.58 -3.42
CA LYS A 59 6.27 -6.42 -2.83
C LYS A 59 6.18 -7.86 -3.34
N PHE A 60 4.98 -8.44 -3.32
CA PHE A 60 4.77 -9.80 -3.84
C PHE A 60 5.05 -9.90 -5.35
N MET A 61 4.52 -8.96 -6.14
CA MET A 61 4.68 -8.93 -7.58
C MET A 61 6.14 -8.77 -8.00
N PHE A 62 6.84 -7.76 -7.51
CA PHE A 62 8.25 -7.54 -7.83
C PHE A 62 9.10 -8.74 -7.41
N THR A 63 8.90 -9.24 -6.20
CA THR A 63 9.64 -10.43 -5.72
C THR A 63 9.45 -11.61 -6.66
N LYS A 64 8.20 -11.89 -7.09
CA LYS A 64 7.86 -13.00 -7.98
C LYS A 64 8.41 -12.84 -9.39
N ILE A 65 8.29 -11.65 -9.98
CA ILE A 65 8.52 -11.43 -11.42
C ILE A 65 9.94 -10.96 -11.72
N LEU A 66 10.49 -10.07 -10.89
CA LEU A 66 11.82 -9.51 -11.09
C LEU A 66 12.89 -10.24 -10.28
N PHE A 67 12.55 -10.75 -9.08
CA PHE A 67 13.55 -11.34 -8.20
C PHE A 67 13.43 -12.87 -8.09
N ASP A 68 12.81 -13.54 -9.07
CA ASP A 68 12.68 -14.99 -9.15
C ASP A 68 12.07 -15.66 -7.88
N GLY A 69 11.29 -14.90 -7.12
CA GLY A 69 10.73 -15.33 -5.83
C GLY A 69 11.68 -15.19 -4.63
N ASP A 70 12.91 -14.70 -4.82
CA ASP A 70 13.89 -14.48 -3.77
C ASP A 70 13.64 -13.14 -3.06
N PHE A 71 12.96 -13.23 -1.92
CA PHE A 71 12.66 -12.07 -1.09
C PHE A 71 13.91 -11.42 -0.47
N ASP A 72 14.97 -12.19 -0.22
CA ASP A 72 16.19 -11.66 0.38
C ASP A 72 16.98 -10.81 -0.62
N VAL A 73 17.01 -11.21 -1.89
CA VAL A 73 17.59 -10.40 -2.98
C VAL A 73 16.75 -9.15 -3.22
N PHE A 74 15.42 -9.28 -3.24
CA PHE A 74 14.52 -8.13 -3.33
C PHE A 74 14.79 -7.13 -2.18
N SER A 75 14.74 -7.59 -0.94
CA SER A 75 14.88 -6.75 0.24
C SER A 75 16.22 -6.00 0.27
N ARG A 76 17.33 -6.69 -0.02
CA ARG A 76 18.66 -6.08 -0.11
C ARG A 76 18.78 -5.10 -1.27
N THR A 77 18.13 -5.37 -2.40
CA THR A 77 18.10 -4.45 -3.54
C THR A 77 17.36 -3.17 -3.20
N ILE A 78 16.21 -3.27 -2.52
CA ILE A 78 15.48 -2.09 -2.03
C ILE A 78 16.33 -1.30 -1.04
N ASP A 79 16.99 -1.95 -0.08
CA ASP A 79 17.91 -1.27 0.85
C ASP A 79 19.02 -0.52 0.12
N PHE A 80 19.67 -1.19 -0.83
CA PHE A 80 20.75 -0.59 -1.60
C PHE A 80 20.28 0.62 -2.40
N ILE A 81 19.10 0.51 -3.05
CA ILE A 81 18.52 1.65 -3.75
C ILE A 81 18.21 2.76 -2.74
N ASP A 82 17.64 2.45 -1.57
CA ASP A 82 17.36 3.40 -0.49
C ASP A 82 18.61 4.05 0.13
N GLU A 83 19.81 3.55 -0.15
CA GLU A 83 21.09 4.16 0.24
C GLU A 83 21.76 4.94 -0.91
N CYS A 84 21.37 4.71 -2.17
CA CYS A 84 21.94 5.40 -3.32
C CYS A 84 21.66 6.92 -3.28
N SER A 85 22.61 7.73 -3.76
CA SER A 85 22.46 9.19 -3.80
C SER A 85 21.83 9.75 -5.08
N THR A 86 21.88 8.98 -6.18
CA THR A 86 21.41 9.43 -7.50
C THR A 86 20.71 8.31 -8.27
N TYR A 87 19.76 8.67 -9.14
CA TYR A 87 19.06 7.73 -10.02
C TYR A 87 20.02 6.87 -10.86
N ASP A 88 21.03 7.49 -11.47
CA ASP A 88 22.01 6.79 -12.32
C ASP A 88 22.77 5.69 -11.56
N GLN A 89 23.07 5.91 -10.27
CA GLN A 89 23.71 4.89 -9.43
C GLN A 89 22.76 3.70 -9.19
N ALA A 90 21.49 3.97 -8.88
CA ALA A 90 20.50 2.92 -8.65
C ALA A 90 20.24 2.11 -9.94
N VAL A 91 19.99 2.78 -11.06
CA VAL A 91 19.73 2.09 -12.34
C VAL A 91 20.97 1.39 -12.88
N GLY A 92 22.16 1.97 -12.68
CA GLY A 92 23.43 1.34 -13.00
C GLY A 92 23.64 0.04 -12.20
N TYR A 93 23.34 0.06 -10.91
CA TYR A 93 23.36 -1.14 -10.07
C TYR A 93 22.35 -2.20 -10.55
N LEU A 94 21.11 -1.79 -10.85
CA LEU A 94 20.07 -2.71 -11.34
C LEU A 94 20.47 -3.35 -12.68
N SER A 95 20.95 -2.55 -13.64
CA SER A 95 21.38 -3.04 -14.95
C SER A 95 22.57 -4.00 -14.85
N LYS A 96 23.47 -3.81 -13.87
CA LYS A 96 24.61 -4.70 -13.63
C LYS A 96 24.22 -5.98 -12.91
N SER A 97 23.32 -5.88 -11.93
CA SER A 97 22.93 -7.00 -11.06
C SER A 97 21.90 -7.90 -11.74
N PHE A 98 21.04 -7.33 -12.58
CA PHE A 98 19.92 -8.01 -13.21
C PHE A 98 19.87 -7.77 -14.74
N PRO A 99 20.90 -8.20 -15.48
CA PRO A 99 20.95 -7.99 -16.93
C PRO A 99 19.87 -8.76 -17.70
N GLY A 100 19.27 -9.80 -17.09
CA GLY A 100 18.26 -10.65 -17.71
C GLY A 100 16.81 -10.17 -17.54
N TRP A 101 16.58 -9.04 -16.87
CA TRP A 101 15.22 -8.52 -16.71
C TRP A 101 14.60 -8.11 -18.04
N ASN A 102 13.31 -8.42 -18.18
CA ASN A 102 12.52 -7.97 -19.32
C ASN A 102 12.21 -6.47 -19.17
N ARG A 103 12.94 -5.64 -19.92
CA ARG A 103 12.80 -4.17 -19.86
C ARG A 103 11.51 -3.63 -20.49
N GLU A 104 10.81 -4.46 -21.24
CA GLU A 104 9.51 -4.14 -21.85
C GLU A 104 8.34 -4.66 -21.00
N GLY A 105 8.62 -5.29 -19.86
CA GLY A 105 7.59 -5.80 -18.95
C GLY A 105 6.99 -4.70 -18.08
N GLU A 106 5.67 -4.76 -17.87
CA GLU A 106 4.95 -3.81 -17.02
C GLU A 106 5.54 -3.75 -15.60
N GLU A 107 5.97 -4.88 -15.04
CA GLU A 107 6.55 -4.95 -13.71
C GLU A 107 7.92 -4.27 -13.64
N TYR A 108 8.72 -4.35 -14.71
CA TYR A 108 9.98 -3.63 -14.80
C TYR A 108 9.73 -2.13 -14.90
N GLU A 109 8.81 -1.71 -15.77
CA GLU A 109 8.47 -0.28 -15.92
C GLU A 109 7.94 0.30 -14.61
N GLU A 110 7.03 -0.40 -13.92
CA GLU A 110 6.51 0.04 -12.62
C GLU A 110 7.62 0.13 -11.57
N PHE A 111 8.54 -0.83 -11.55
CA PHE A 111 9.68 -0.82 -10.63
C PHE A 111 10.62 0.36 -10.90
N ILE A 112 10.97 0.62 -12.16
CA ILE A 112 11.81 1.77 -12.52
C ILE A 112 11.11 3.08 -12.21
N HIS A 113 9.81 3.20 -12.48
CA HIS A 113 9.05 4.39 -12.14
C HIS A 113 9.04 4.66 -10.62
N LEU A 114 8.97 3.61 -9.80
CA LEU A 114 9.09 3.73 -8.35
C LEU A 114 10.49 4.22 -7.93
N VAL A 115 11.54 3.75 -8.62
CA VAL A 115 12.91 4.24 -8.42
C VAL A 115 13.03 5.71 -8.82
N GLU A 116 12.45 6.12 -9.95
CA GLU A 116 12.43 7.53 -10.40
C GLU A 116 11.80 8.46 -9.35
N LYS A 117 10.66 8.05 -8.77
CA LYS A 117 9.97 8.81 -7.71
C LYS A 117 10.79 9.00 -6.43
N ARG A 118 11.79 8.16 -6.18
CA ARG A 118 12.72 8.34 -5.06
C ARG A 118 13.71 9.48 -5.33
N PHE A 119 14.12 9.66 -6.57
CA PHE A 119 15.20 10.59 -6.94
C PHE A 119 14.74 11.90 -7.60
N GLY A 120 13.47 11.97 -8.05
CA GLY A 120 12.81 13.23 -8.42
C GLY A 120 12.74 14.18 -7.23
#